data_AF-S7TV05-F1
#
_entry.id   AF-S7TV05-F1
#
_cell.length_a   1.000
_cell.length_b   1.000
_cell.length_c   1.000
_cell.angle_alpha   90.00
_cell.angle_beta   90.00
_cell.angle_gamma   90.00
#
_symmetry.space_group_name_H-M   'P 1'
#
loop_
_entity.id
_entity.type
_entity.pdbx_description
1 polymer ?
#
loop_
_entity_poly.entity_id
_entity_poly.type
_entity_poly.pdbx_seq_one_letter_code
_entity_poly.pdbx_strand_id
1 'polypeptide(L)' 'MLATPSDARFTYCPLLTTHDDKLKFCQGPKCMMWRWADPARTGDDAKGFCGLAGKPLSVG' A
#
# COMPACT_ATOMS: atom_id res chain seq x y z
N MET A 1 4.78 -5.18 -3.71
CA MET A 1 5.29 -5.65 -2.40
C MET A 1 4.12 -5.78 -1.43
N LEU A 2 4.09 -6.87 -0.65
CA LEU A 2 3.09 -7.07 0.40
C LEU A 2 3.59 -6.45 1.72
N ALA A 3 2.77 -5.63 2.36
CA ALA A 3 3.11 -4.94 3.60
C ALA A 3 1.88 -4.83 4.52
N THR A 4 2.11 -4.69 5.83
CA THR A 4 1.03 -4.26 6.74
C THR A 4 0.79 -2.75 6.58
N PRO A 5 -0.37 -2.22 7.01
CA PRO A 5 -0.59 -0.78 7.11
C PRO A 5 0.51 -0.02 7.88
N SER A 6 1.00 -0.62 8.96
CA SER A 6 2.07 -0.04 9.79
C SER A 6 3.42 0.02 9.08
N ASP A 7 3.73 -0.96 8.23
CA ASP A 7 4.97 -0.93 7.43
C ASP A 7 4.83 0.00 6.22
N ALA A 8 3.67 -0.04 5.55
CA ALA A 8 3.42 0.72 4.34
C ALA A 8 3.58 2.24 4.57
N ARG A 9 3.10 2.76 5.71
CA ARG A 9 3.20 4.19 6.05
C ARG A 9 4.64 4.73 6.18
N PHE A 10 5.65 3.86 6.25
CA PHE A 10 7.05 4.27 6.26
C PHE A 10 7.69 4.27 4.87
N THR A 11 6.93 3.93 3.82
CA THR A 11 7.39 3.92 2.43
C THR A 11 6.88 5.16 1.69
N TYR A 12 7.71 5.78 0.86
CA TYR A 12 7.29 6.86 -0.02
C TYR A 12 6.41 6.35 -1.17
N CYS A 13 5.32 7.07 -1.47
CA CYS A 13 4.45 6.79 -2.59
C CYS A 13 4.93 7.56 -3.83
N PRO A 14 5.35 6.89 -4.91
CA PRO A 14 5.82 7.58 -6.13
C PRO A 14 4.70 8.29 -6.90
N LEU A 15 3.43 8.02 -6.54
CA LEU A 15 2.24 8.57 -7.20
C LEU A 15 1.58 9.70 -6.40
N LEU A 16 2.08 10.01 -5.20
CA LEU A 16 1.49 11.02 -4.34
C LEU A 16 2.55 12.07 -4.01
N THR A 17 2.49 13.18 -4.75
CA THR A 17 3.38 14.32 -4.57
C THR A 17 2.68 15.50 -3.89
N THR A 18 3.48 16.35 -3.25
CA THR A 18 3.08 17.71 -2.86
C THR A 18 3.21 18.67 -4.04
N HIS A 19 2.75 19.90 -3.87
CA HIS A 19 2.90 20.97 -4.87
C HIS A 19 4.38 21.32 -5.15
N ASP A 20 5.29 21.08 -4.19
CA ASP A 20 6.74 21.25 -4.34
C ASP A 20 7.46 19.95 -4.75
N ASP A 21 6.76 19.04 -5.44
CA ASP A 21 7.27 17.79 -6.01
C ASP A 21 7.92 16.80 -5.01
N LYS A 22 7.63 16.95 -3.71
CA LYS A 22 8.08 15.99 -2.70
C LYS A 22 7.12 14.81 -2.62
N LEU A 23 7.70 13.61 -2.50
CA LEU A 23 6.92 12.39 -2.27
C LEU A 23 6.29 12.40 -0.88
N LYS A 24 5.04 11.97 -0.78
CA LYS A 24 4.37 11.69 0.50
C LYS A 24 4.51 10.22 0.87
N PHE A 25 4.39 9.93 2.17
CA PHE A 25 4.28 8.55 2.63
C PHE A 25 3.01 7.88 2.11
N CYS A 26 3.08 6.57 1.92
CA CYS A 26 1.92 5.76 1.57
C CYS A 26 0.84 5.88 2.64
N GLN A 27 -0.42 6.03 2.20
CA GLN A 27 -1.56 6.16 3.11
C GLN A 27 -2.16 4.81 3.52
N GLY A 28 -1.56 3.69 3.10
CA GLY A 28 -2.04 2.35 3.43
C GLY A 28 -3.53 2.19 3.10
N PRO A 29 -4.34 1.60 4.00
CA PRO A 29 -5.78 1.42 3.80
C PRO A 29 -6.59 2.71 3.58
N LYS A 30 -6.07 3.89 3.94
CA LYS A 30 -6.74 5.18 3.65
C LYS A 30 -6.59 5.58 2.17
N CYS A 31 -5.72 4.91 1.42
CA CYS A 31 -5.58 5.09 -0.02
C CYS A 31 -6.62 4.23 -0.76
N MET A 32 -7.39 4.82 -1.68
CA MET A 32 -8.36 4.08 -2.51
C MET A 32 -7.73 3.00 -3.40
N MET A 33 -6.41 3.05 -3.59
CA MET A 33 -5.65 2.06 -4.35
C MET A 33 -5.15 0.89 -3.50
N TRP A 34 -5.31 0.90 -2.18
CA TRP A 34 -4.91 -0.23 -1.34
C TRP A 34 -5.77 -1.47 -1.62
N ARG A 35 -5.13 -2.63 -1.71
CA ARG A 35 -5.80 -3.91 -1.88
C ARG A 35 -5.29 -4.88 -0.82
N TRP A 36 -6.21 -5.53 -0.12
CA TRP A 36 -5.88 -6.59 0.82
C TRP A 36 -5.40 -7.82 0.05
N ALA A 37 -4.37 -8.49 0.57
CA ALA A 37 -3.85 -9.72 -0.01
C ALA A 37 -4.87 -10.86 0.11
N ASP A 38 -5.58 -10.88 1.24
CA ASP A 38 -6.70 -11.75 1.52
C ASP A 38 -7.94 -10.88 1.79
N PRO A 39 -8.96 -10.89 0.92
CA PRO A 39 -10.18 -10.09 1.11
C PRO A 39 -10.93 -10.39 2.42
N ALA A 40 -10.76 -11.58 3.00
CA ALA A 40 -11.36 -11.94 4.28
C ALA A 40 -10.57 -11.42 5.50
N ARG A 41 -9.33 -10.94 5.29
CA ARG A 41 -8.46 -10.41 6.35
C ARG A 41 -8.12 -8.95 6.09
N THR A 42 -8.67 -8.07 6.92
CA THR A 42 -8.45 -6.62 6.87
C THR A 42 -7.97 -6.08 8.21
N GLY A 43 -7.47 -4.84 8.24
CA GLY A 43 -7.04 -4.17 9.46
C GLY A 43 -5.52 -4.04 9.57
N ASP A 44 -5.04 -3.58 10.72
CA ASP A 44 -3.66 -3.11 10.90
C ASP A 44 -2.59 -4.22 10.81
N ASP A 45 -2.98 -5.47 11.07
CA ASP A 45 -2.09 -6.64 10.96
C ASP A 45 -2.26 -7.41 9.63
N ALA A 46 -3.26 -7.04 8.83
CA ALA A 46 -3.51 -7.68 7.56
C ALA A 46 -2.54 -7.17 6.49
N LYS A 47 -2.01 -8.08 5.66
CA LYS A 47 -1.15 -7.69 4.55
C LYS A 47 -1.97 -7.17 3.39
N GLY A 48 -1.46 -6.13 2.74
CA GLY A 48 -1.99 -5.62 1.49
C GLY A 48 -0.89 -5.10 0.59
N PHE A 49 -1.29 -4.50 -0.53
CA PHE A 49 -0.42 -3.96 -1.55
C PHE A 49 -1.07 -2.78 -2.25
N CYS A 50 -0.26 -2.00 -2.97
CA CYS A 50 -0.76 -0.96 -3.86
C CYS A 50 -1.31 -1.60 -5.14
N GLY A 51 -2.59 -1.41 -5.43
CA GLY A 51 -3.26 -1.93 -6.62
C GLY A 51 -2.70 -1.36 -7.94
N LEU A 52 -2.07 -0.18 -7.91
CA LEU A 52 -1.41 0.39 -9.09
C LEU A 52 0.02 -0.14 -9.32
N ALA A 53 0.64 -0.75 -8.31
CA ALA A 53 1.93 -1.40 -8.44
C ALA A 53 1.81 -2.83 -9.02
N GLY A 54 0.61 -3.24 -9.44
CA GLY A 54 0.30 -4.58 -9.90
C GLY A 54 0.06 -5.57 -8.76
N LYS A 55 -0.50 -6.73 -9.10
CA LYS A 55 -0.66 -7.84 -8.15
C LYS A 55 0.72 -8.42 -7.82
N PRO A 56 1.08 -8.58 -6.54
CA PRO A 56 2.31 -9.28 -6.18
C PRO A 56 2.26 -10.70 -6.76
N LEU A 57 3.40 -11.17 -7.29
CA LEU A 57 3.53 -12.55 -7.75
C LEU A 57 3.29 -13.48 -6.55
N SER A 58 2.22 -14.26 -6.62
CA SER A 58 2.04 -15.40 -5.72
C SER A 58 2.90 -16.53 -6.26
N VAL A 59 3.97 -16.89 -5.54
CA VAL A 59 4.63 -18.19 -5.77
C VAL A 59 3.78 -19.21 -5.02
N GLY A 60 3.05 -20.03 -5.79
CA GLY A 60 2.23 -21.12 -5.28
C GLY A 60 3.06 -22.34 -4.87
#